data_AF-A0A9P7GVN5-F1
#
_entry.id   AF-A0A9P7GVN5-F1
#
_cell.length_a   1.000
_cell.length_b   1.000
_cell.length_c   1.000
_cell.angle_alpha   90.00
_cell.angle_beta   90.00
_cell.angle_gamma   90.00
#
_symmetry.space_group_name_H-M   'P 1'
#
loop_
_entity.id
_entity.type
_entity.pdbx_description
1 polymer ?
#
loop_
_entity_poly.entity_id
_entity_poly.type
_entity_poly.pdbx_seq_one_letter_code
_entity_poly.pdbx_strand_id
1 'polypeptide(L)'
;MADRFVHHNDGGNKPDNSPMNPHNNPPVNPPGNTPGNAHGNFGPPPYVVPPLTLKYIRSDRNVVDARQAHGRANNHRQLTLEEKEHLSLIFTALKRATHAPNLITVAGWHNFLNAIFIRWTTRSAAPKNPVLPPKRFTETHIQVGTLKCDHPLSDAQLREGVRVQKDERKRGAPVFFGLTFDYETGSVLWTWRDDKCVGISSDHVRLDEGMNSHTIRREAMINYDSFELPRIREYNKTLVIACARRAIKKWVEAGTGRDCDLEQSDTPSNLKYPMTAAVMARDEGRRLTAAAAEAAENVEHIADDII
;
A
#
# COMPACT_ATOMS: atom_id res chain seq x y z
N MET A 1 -29.37 49.15 8.62
CA MET A 1 -30.64 49.89 8.52
C MET A 1 -31.30 49.37 7.24
N ALA A 2 -32.28 48.47 7.33
CA ALA A 2 -33.69 48.68 7.72
C ALA A 2 -34.54 48.80 6.42
N ASP A 3 -35.33 47.78 6.05
CA ASP A 3 -36.78 47.57 6.39
C ASP A 3 -37.70 48.35 5.42
N ARG A 4 -38.89 47.94 4.92
CA ARG A 4 -39.87 46.79 5.02
C ARG A 4 -40.74 46.81 3.73
N PHE A 5 -41.70 45.93 3.37
CA PHE A 5 -42.35 44.67 3.84
C PHE A 5 -42.74 43.88 2.54
N VAL A 6 -42.70 42.54 2.45
CA VAL A 6 -43.69 41.50 2.89
C VAL A 6 -45.11 41.56 2.26
N HIS A 7 -45.40 40.55 1.43
CA HIS A 7 -46.59 39.67 1.49
C HIS A 7 -46.12 38.27 0.98
N HIS A 8 -46.07 37.23 1.83
CA HIS A 8 -47.17 36.31 2.16
C HIS A 8 -47.78 35.58 0.96
N ASN A 9 -47.57 34.26 0.89
CA ASN A 9 -48.58 33.31 0.44
C ASN A 9 -48.29 31.93 1.08
N ASP A 10 -49.28 31.36 1.77
CA ASP A 10 -49.16 30.06 2.45
C ASP A 10 -49.44 28.89 1.50
N GLY A 11 -48.78 27.74 1.77
CA GLY A 11 -48.84 26.55 0.91
C GLY A 11 -48.43 25.27 1.63
N GLY A 12 -48.85 25.11 2.89
CA GLY A 12 -48.47 23.97 3.72
C GLY A 12 -49.04 22.64 3.20
N ASN A 13 -48.18 21.66 2.92
CA ASN A 13 -48.58 20.31 2.54
C ASN A 13 -48.14 19.30 3.60
N LYS A 14 -49.10 18.61 4.23
CA LYS A 14 -48.84 17.56 5.24
C LYS A 14 -48.70 16.20 4.55
N PRO A 15 -47.71 15.37 4.90
CA PRO A 15 -47.79 13.93 4.61
C PRO A 15 -48.92 13.29 5.44
N ASP A 16 -49.60 12.30 4.84
CA ASP A 16 -50.70 11.54 5.43
C ASP A 16 -50.22 10.69 6.63
N ASN A 17 -51.10 10.46 7.59
CA ASN A 17 -50.83 9.72 8.81
C ASN A 17 -51.96 8.70 9.08
N SER A 18 -52.01 7.67 8.23
CA SER A 18 -53.01 6.59 8.26
C SER A 18 -52.37 5.24 8.71
N PRO A 19 -53.03 4.45 9.56
CA PRO A 19 -52.37 3.37 10.31
C PRO A 19 -52.19 2.04 9.55
N MET A 20 -51.07 1.37 9.77
CA MET A 20 -50.82 0.00 9.32
C MET A 20 -51.54 -1.04 10.20
N ASN A 21 -52.24 -1.99 9.58
CA ASN A 21 -53.04 -3.03 10.22
C ASN A 21 -52.20 -4.27 10.63
N PRO A 22 -52.18 -4.71 11.90
CA PRO A 22 -51.21 -5.70 12.39
C PRO A 22 -51.70 -7.16 12.40
N HIS A 23 -52.05 -7.76 11.25
CA HIS A 23 -52.28 -9.23 11.15
C HIS A 23 -51.86 -9.82 9.80
N ASN A 24 -50.87 -10.74 9.82
CA ASN A 24 -50.78 -11.93 8.96
C ASN A 24 -49.53 -12.76 9.31
N ASN A 25 -49.67 -13.76 10.18
CA ASN A 25 -48.64 -14.79 10.39
C ASN A 25 -48.82 -15.93 9.35
N PRO A 26 -47.75 -16.43 8.71
CA PRO A 26 -47.80 -17.69 7.97
C PRO A 26 -48.00 -18.89 8.93
N PRO A 27 -48.48 -20.05 8.43
CA PRO A 27 -49.01 -21.12 9.28
C PRO A 27 -47.94 -21.94 10.03
N VAL A 28 -48.36 -22.48 11.17
CA VAL A 28 -47.58 -23.43 11.98
C VAL A 28 -47.64 -24.83 11.36
N ASN A 29 -46.48 -25.45 11.12
CA ASN A 29 -46.40 -26.86 10.75
C ASN A 29 -46.50 -27.77 12.00
N PRO A 30 -47.19 -28.94 11.91
CA PRO A 30 -47.33 -29.87 13.02
C PRO A 30 -46.03 -30.66 13.31
N PRO A 31 -45.85 -31.17 14.54
CA PRO A 31 -44.63 -31.90 14.93
C PRO A 31 -44.57 -33.31 14.34
N GLY A 32 -43.54 -33.58 13.54
CA GLY A 32 -43.19 -34.92 13.05
C GLY A 32 -41.94 -35.46 13.77
N ASN A 33 -42.02 -36.70 14.27
CA ASN A 33 -40.93 -37.38 14.98
C ASN A 33 -39.82 -37.92 14.04
N THR A 34 -38.74 -38.39 14.68
CA THR A 34 -37.60 -39.21 14.16
C THR A 34 -36.32 -38.40 13.83
N PRO A 35 -35.12 -39.04 13.84
CA PRO A 35 -34.33 -39.06 15.06
C PRO A 35 -32.96 -38.34 14.92
N GLY A 36 -32.26 -38.18 16.03
CA GLY A 36 -30.96 -37.51 16.05
C GLY A 36 -29.90 -38.22 15.19
N ASN A 37 -29.11 -37.43 14.46
CA ASN A 37 -27.89 -37.90 13.80
C ASN A 37 -26.77 -36.87 13.98
N ALA A 38 -25.59 -37.33 14.38
CA ALA A 38 -24.50 -36.46 14.81
C ALA A 38 -23.65 -36.00 13.61
N HIS A 39 -23.89 -34.78 13.14
CA HIS A 39 -23.01 -34.11 12.17
C HIS A 39 -22.32 -32.90 12.81
N GLY A 40 -20.98 -32.92 12.78
CA GLY A 40 -20.16 -31.86 13.34
C GLY A 40 -20.38 -30.52 12.64
N ASN A 41 -20.19 -29.43 13.39
CA ASN A 41 -20.36 -28.06 12.92
C ASN A 41 -19.22 -27.63 11.98
N PHE A 42 -19.14 -28.26 10.80
CA PHE A 42 -18.29 -27.82 9.70
C PHE A 42 -18.92 -26.58 9.07
N GLY A 43 -18.43 -25.40 9.49
CA GLY A 43 -18.64 -24.18 8.73
C GLY A 43 -18.17 -24.34 7.28
N PRO A 44 -18.65 -23.49 6.34
CA PRO A 44 -18.28 -23.59 4.94
C PRO A 44 -16.75 -23.60 4.79
N PRO A 45 -16.18 -24.53 3.99
CA PRO A 45 -14.73 -24.69 3.90
C PRO A 45 -14.07 -23.37 3.47
N PRO A 46 -12.90 -23.03 4.01
CA PRO A 46 -12.24 -21.77 3.74
C PRO A 46 -12.07 -21.59 2.22
N TYR A 47 -12.53 -20.45 1.70
CA TYR A 47 -12.63 -20.21 0.25
C TYR A 47 -11.23 -20.22 -0.40
N VAL A 48 -10.84 -21.39 -0.95
CA VAL A 48 -9.54 -21.60 -1.56
C VAL A 48 -9.47 -20.81 -2.87
N VAL A 49 -8.78 -19.66 -2.84
CA VAL A 49 -8.61 -18.83 -4.03
C VAL A 49 -7.71 -19.56 -5.04
N PRO A 50 -8.19 -19.91 -6.25
CA PRO A 50 -7.43 -20.76 -7.15
C PRO A 50 -6.19 -20.05 -7.72
N PRO A 51 -5.01 -20.69 -7.69
CA PRO A 51 -3.77 -20.11 -8.23
C PRO A 51 -3.83 -20.02 -9.75
N LEU A 52 -3.18 -19.00 -10.32
CA LEU A 52 -3.01 -18.92 -11.77
C LEU A 52 -2.02 -20.00 -12.24
N THR A 53 -2.34 -20.69 -13.33
CA THR A 53 -1.47 -21.70 -13.96
C THR A 53 -1.48 -21.55 -15.48
N LEU A 54 -0.40 -21.98 -16.16
CA LEU A 54 -0.39 -22.03 -17.62
C LEU A 54 -1.50 -22.93 -18.19
N LYS A 55 -1.89 -24.01 -17.49
CA LYS A 55 -3.04 -24.84 -17.86
C LYS A 55 -4.36 -24.05 -17.85
N TYR A 56 -4.55 -23.14 -16.89
CA TYR A 56 -5.72 -22.26 -16.86
C TYR A 56 -5.72 -21.30 -18.05
N ILE A 57 -4.58 -20.66 -18.34
CA ILE A 57 -4.43 -19.72 -19.47
C ILE A 57 -4.68 -20.44 -20.80
N ARG A 58 -4.08 -21.62 -21.00
CA ARG A 58 -4.29 -22.52 -22.16
C ARG A 58 -5.72 -23.05 -22.32
N SER A 59 -6.60 -22.84 -21.33
CA SER A 59 -8.02 -23.18 -21.41
C SER A 59 -8.94 -21.99 -21.70
N ASP A 60 -8.41 -20.76 -21.77
CA ASP A 60 -9.21 -19.56 -22.03
C ASP A 60 -9.63 -19.45 -23.50
N ARG A 61 -10.89 -19.84 -23.77
CA ARG A 61 -11.52 -19.77 -25.09
C ARG A 61 -11.85 -18.35 -25.58
N ASN A 62 -11.66 -17.31 -24.75
CA ASN A 62 -11.94 -15.92 -25.13
C ASN A 62 -10.75 -15.30 -25.87
N VAL A 63 -10.27 -15.94 -26.94
CA VAL A 63 -9.10 -15.52 -27.73
C VAL A 63 -9.48 -15.29 -29.20
N VAL A 64 -8.55 -14.69 -29.96
CA VAL A 64 -8.57 -14.74 -31.44
C VAL A 64 -7.41 -15.61 -31.93
N ASP A 65 -7.64 -16.41 -32.97
CA ASP A 65 -6.63 -17.36 -33.46
C ASP A 65 -5.42 -16.66 -34.10
N ALA A 66 -5.69 -15.59 -34.86
CA ALA A 66 -4.67 -14.76 -35.51
C ALA A 66 -5.14 -13.31 -35.69
N ARG A 67 -4.18 -12.41 -35.95
CA ARG A 67 -4.39 -10.98 -36.15
C ARG A 67 -3.59 -10.46 -37.36
N GLN A 68 -4.23 -9.65 -38.20
CA GLN A 68 -3.55 -8.85 -39.21
C GLN A 68 -2.68 -7.74 -38.58
N ALA A 69 -1.60 -7.36 -39.26
CA ALA A 69 -0.76 -6.22 -38.89
C ALA A 69 -1.57 -4.90 -38.84
N HIS A 70 -1.14 -3.96 -38.01
CA HIS A 70 -1.80 -2.66 -37.77
C HIS A 70 -3.30 -2.77 -37.38
N GLY A 71 -3.67 -3.85 -36.68
CA GLY A 71 -5.04 -4.12 -36.25
C GLY A 71 -5.51 -3.24 -35.08
N ARG A 72 -6.50 -3.72 -34.33
CA ARG A 72 -6.98 -3.07 -33.09
C ARG A 72 -7.25 -4.11 -32.01
N ALA A 73 -6.82 -3.81 -30.79
CA ALA A 73 -7.37 -4.43 -29.58
C ALA A 73 -7.97 -3.33 -28.68
N ASN A 74 -9.22 -3.53 -28.24
CA ASN A 74 -9.91 -2.67 -27.28
C ASN A 74 -10.33 -3.41 -25.99
N ASN A 75 -10.16 -4.73 -25.93
CA ASN A 75 -10.41 -5.55 -24.74
C ASN A 75 -9.58 -6.86 -24.80
N HIS A 76 -9.43 -7.52 -23.66
CA HIS A 76 -8.58 -8.71 -23.50
C HIS A 76 -9.04 -9.97 -24.26
N ARG A 77 -10.27 -9.99 -24.81
CA ARG A 77 -10.77 -11.09 -25.65
C ARG A 77 -10.29 -11.00 -27.10
N GLN A 78 -9.80 -9.84 -27.51
CA GLN A 78 -9.17 -9.61 -28.82
C GLN A 78 -7.67 -9.92 -28.80
N LEU A 79 -7.21 -10.73 -27.87
CA LEU A 79 -5.82 -11.18 -27.75
C LEU A 79 -5.70 -12.65 -28.18
N THR A 80 -4.56 -13.03 -28.76
CA THR A 80 -4.26 -14.44 -29.04
C THR A 80 -3.94 -15.20 -27.75
N LEU A 81 -3.87 -16.53 -27.84
CA LEU A 81 -3.47 -17.33 -26.69
C LEU A 81 -2.00 -17.07 -26.28
N GLU A 82 -1.12 -16.92 -27.27
CA GLU A 82 0.30 -16.64 -27.06
C GLU A 82 0.56 -15.24 -26.45
N GLU A 83 -0.17 -14.22 -26.91
CA GLU A 83 -0.15 -12.89 -26.30
C GLU A 83 -0.55 -12.97 -24.81
N LYS A 84 -1.53 -13.82 -24.46
CA LYS A 84 -1.92 -14.08 -23.06
C LYS A 84 -0.89 -14.87 -22.26
N GLU A 85 -0.21 -15.84 -22.86
CA GLU A 85 0.89 -16.55 -22.18
C GLU A 85 2.04 -15.58 -21.85
N HIS A 86 2.44 -14.72 -22.78
CA HIS A 86 3.42 -13.65 -22.53
C HIS A 86 2.94 -12.66 -21.46
N LEU A 87 1.68 -12.22 -21.50
CA LEU A 87 1.11 -11.38 -20.44
C LEU A 87 1.11 -12.06 -19.07
N SER A 88 1.03 -13.39 -19.01
CA SER A 88 1.12 -14.13 -17.75
C SER A 88 2.53 -14.09 -17.13
N LEU A 89 3.58 -14.03 -17.95
CA LEU A 89 4.96 -13.82 -17.48
C LEU A 89 5.13 -12.41 -16.92
N ILE A 90 4.61 -11.40 -17.63
CA ILE A 90 4.57 -9.99 -17.20
C ILE A 90 3.81 -9.85 -15.87
N PHE A 91 2.65 -10.49 -15.72
CA PHE A 91 1.88 -10.52 -14.47
C PHE A 91 2.62 -11.24 -13.34
N THR A 92 3.22 -12.40 -13.61
CA THR A 92 3.92 -13.23 -12.62
C THR A 92 5.17 -12.55 -12.06
N ALA A 93 5.75 -11.56 -12.76
CA ALA A 93 6.82 -10.72 -12.22
C ALA A 93 6.42 -10.01 -10.91
N LEU A 94 5.13 -9.67 -10.72
CA LEU A 94 4.64 -9.10 -9.46
C LEU A 94 4.84 -10.03 -8.25
N LYS A 95 4.90 -11.36 -8.47
CA LYS A 95 5.20 -12.34 -7.41
C LYS A 95 6.59 -12.16 -6.82
N ARG A 96 7.57 -11.75 -7.64
CA ARG A 96 8.93 -11.45 -7.16
C ARG A 96 8.89 -10.21 -6.28
N ALA A 97 8.25 -9.15 -6.75
CA ALA A 97 8.25 -7.83 -6.11
C ALA A 97 7.20 -7.63 -4.99
N THR A 98 6.56 -8.68 -4.48
CA THR A 98 5.58 -8.56 -3.39
C THR A 98 5.67 -9.71 -2.38
N HIS A 99 5.62 -9.39 -1.09
CA HIS A 99 5.45 -10.36 0.00
C HIS A 99 4.00 -10.91 0.08
N ALA A 100 3.30 -11.01 -1.06
CA ALA A 100 1.88 -11.34 -1.15
C ALA A 100 1.68 -12.57 -2.06
N PRO A 101 1.82 -13.81 -1.53
CA PRO A 101 1.70 -15.03 -2.35
C PRO A 101 0.34 -15.13 -3.06
N ASN A 102 -0.72 -14.60 -2.46
CA ASN A 102 -2.09 -14.61 -2.95
C ASN A 102 -2.34 -13.68 -4.16
N LEU A 103 -1.34 -12.92 -4.61
CA LEU A 103 -1.48 -12.00 -5.75
C LEU A 103 -1.61 -12.76 -7.09
N ILE A 104 -1.00 -13.95 -7.21
CA ILE A 104 -1.01 -14.76 -8.44
C ILE A 104 -2.16 -15.78 -8.40
N THR A 105 -3.37 -15.26 -8.57
CA THR A 105 -4.62 -16.03 -8.58
C THR A 105 -5.40 -15.82 -9.86
N VAL A 106 -6.35 -16.70 -10.17
CA VAL A 106 -7.27 -16.53 -11.31
C VAL A 106 -8.04 -15.21 -11.23
N ALA A 107 -8.45 -14.79 -10.02
CA ALA A 107 -9.10 -13.49 -9.81
C ALA A 107 -8.12 -12.32 -10.07
N GLY A 108 -6.88 -12.41 -9.59
CA GLY A 108 -5.83 -11.43 -9.87
C GLY A 108 -5.54 -11.27 -11.36
N TRP A 109 -5.53 -12.39 -12.10
CA TRP A 109 -5.34 -12.44 -13.56
C TRP A 109 -6.46 -11.71 -14.32
N HIS A 110 -7.73 -11.99 -14.01
CA HIS A 110 -8.85 -11.29 -14.63
C HIS A 110 -8.87 -9.79 -14.31
N ASN A 111 -8.54 -9.42 -13.06
CA ASN A 111 -8.40 -8.03 -12.67
C ASN A 111 -7.27 -7.32 -13.44
N PHE A 112 -6.14 -7.99 -13.68
CA PHE A 112 -5.04 -7.49 -14.50
C PHE A 112 -5.42 -7.33 -15.98
N LEU A 113 -6.02 -8.36 -16.60
CA LEU A 113 -6.49 -8.31 -17.99
C LEU A 113 -7.51 -7.19 -18.21
N ASN A 114 -8.43 -6.96 -17.28
CA ASN A 114 -9.34 -5.83 -17.32
C ASN A 114 -8.59 -4.50 -17.16
N ALA A 115 -7.70 -4.37 -16.18
CA ALA A 115 -6.95 -3.13 -15.91
C ALA A 115 -6.08 -2.66 -17.08
N ILE A 116 -5.56 -3.58 -17.91
CA ILE A 116 -4.89 -3.24 -19.18
C ILE A 116 -5.78 -2.38 -20.07
N PHE A 117 -7.08 -2.69 -20.21
CA PHE A 117 -7.97 -1.98 -21.14
C PHE A 117 -8.84 -0.89 -20.50
N ILE A 118 -8.78 -0.70 -19.17
CA ILE A 118 -9.44 0.44 -18.51
C ILE A 118 -8.92 1.76 -19.11
N ARG A 119 -9.81 2.46 -19.82
CA ARG A 119 -9.58 3.75 -20.50
C ARG A 119 -8.40 3.73 -21.50
N TRP A 120 -8.08 2.58 -22.09
CA TRP A 120 -6.96 2.44 -23.04
C TRP A 120 -7.26 1.42 -24.15
N THR A 121 -6.77 1.69 -25.37
CA THR A 121 -6.79 0.75 -26.51
C THR A 121 -5.49 0.90 -27.31
N THR A 122 -5.19 0.02 -28.27
CA THR A 122 -3.94 0.13 -29.05
C THR A 122 -3.81 1.42 -29.87
N ARG A 123 -4.92 2.08 -30.20
CA ARG A 123 -4.92 3.41 -30.83
C ARG A 123 -4.51 4.55 -29.89
N SER A 124 -4.48 4.32 -28.58
CA SER A 124 -3.93 5.25 -27.60
C SER A 124 -2.40 5.34 -27.71
N ALA A 125 -1.81 6.37 -27.11
CA ALA A 125 -0.36 6.44 -26.96
C ALA A 125 0.19 5.24 -26.17
N ALA A 126 1.43 4.84 -26.47
CA ALA A 126 2.17 3.91 -25.63
C ALA A 126 2.44 4.57 -24.27
N PRO A 127 2.11 3.94 -23.13
CA PRO A 127 2.38 4.53 -21.84
C PRO A 127 3.88 4.55 -21.55
N LYS A 128 4.38 5.66 -21.00
CA LYS A 128 5.71 5.73 -20.39
C LYS A 128 5.74 4.88 -19.11
N ASN A 129 6.93 4.56 -18.60
CA ASN A 129 7.04 3.98 -17.26
C ASN A 129 6.55 4.98 -16.20
N PRO A 130 5.86 4.51 -15.15
CA PRO A 130 5.52 5.38 -14.02
C PRO A 130 6.79 5.88 -13.32
N VAL A 131 6.68 7.06 -12.71
CA VAL A 131 7.63 7.56 -11.72
C VAL A 131 7.09 7.16 -10.34
N LEU A 132 7.97 6.66 -9.46
CA LEU A 132 7.60 6.42 -8.06
C LEU A 132 7.54 7.78 -7.35
N PRO A 133 6.39 8.21 -6.80
CA PRO A 133 6.31 9.51 -6.12
C PRO A 133 7.28 9.57 -4.93
N PRO A 134 7.91 10.73 -4.62
CA PRO A 134 8.68 10.88 -3.39
C PRO A 134 7.79 10.68 -2.16
N LYS A 135 8.37 10.27 -1.03
CA LYS A 135 7.65 10.24 0.24
C LYS A 135 7.40 11.66 0.74
N ARG A 136 6.21 11.93 1.27
CA ARG A 136 5.88 13.19 1.96
C ARG A 136 6.32 13.11 3.43
N PHE A 137 6.57 14.26 4.05
CA PHE A 137 7.00 14.33 5.46
C PHE A 137 6.03 13.61 6.41
N THR A 138 4.72 13.82 6.24
CA THR A 138 3.65 13.16 7.03
C THR A 138 3.49 11.66 6.76
N GLU A 139 4.15 11.11 5.74
CA GLU A 139 4.19 9.67 5.47
C GLU A 139 5.36 8.98 6.19
N THR A 140 6.36 9.74 6.65
CA THR A 140 7.56 9.23 7.35
C THR A 140 7.69 9.71 8.79
N HIS A 141 6.93 10.73 9.18
CA HIS A 141 6.92 11.33 10.51
C HIS A 141 5.50 11.50 11.04
N ILE A 142 5.36 11.33 12.36
CA ILE A 142 4.16 11.61 13.16
C ILE A 142 4.46 12.76 14.13
N GLN A 143 3.46 13.56 14.49
CA GLN A 143 3.60 14.49 15.63
C GLN A 143 3.53 13.69 16.93
N VAL A 144 4.39 13.99 17.90
CA VAL A 144 4.48 13.25 19.19
C VAL A 144 4.59 14.13 20.43
N GLY A 145 4.65 15.45 20.26
CA GLY A 145 4.88 16.38 21.36
C GLY A 145 5.06 17.82 20.93
N THR A 146 5.49 18.63 21.89
CA THR A 146 5.83 20.05 21.72
C THR A 146 7.17 20.38 22.36
N LEU A 147 7.84 21.43 21.88
CA LEU A 147 9.08 21.92 22.50
C LEU A 147 8.82 22.45 23.92
N LYS A 148 9.54 21.92 24.91
CA LYS A 148 9.40 22.26 26.34
C LYS A 148 9.99 23.64 26.69
N CYS A 149 10.98 24.06 25.91
CA CYS A 149 11.64 25.36 25.95
C CYS A 149 11.94 25.80 24.51
N ASP A 150 12.38 27.03 24.32
CA ASP A 150 12.93 27.46 23.03
C ASP A 150 14.19 26.62 22.76
N HIS A 151 14.38 26.17 21.51
CA HIS A 151 15.53 25.34 21.13
C HIS A 151 16.82 26.18 21.20
N PRO A 152 17.97 25.64 21.65
CA PRO A 152 19.23 26.35 21.58
C PRO A 152 19.56 26.84 20.17
N LEU A 153 20.09 28.06 20.07
CA LEU A 153 20.78 28.55 18.88
C LEU A 153 22.10 27.78 18.74
N SER A 154 22.47 27.41 17.52
CA SER A 154 23.79 26.85 17.25
C SER A 154 24.88 27.93 17.23
N ASP A 155 26.14 27.53 17.46
CA ASP A 155 27.29 28.46 17.39
C ASP A 155 27.39 29.18 16.03
N ALA A 156 26.97 28.53 14.94
CA ALA A 156 26.89 29.14 13.62
C ALA A 156 25.90 30.32 13.61
N GLN A 157 24.68 30.11 14.09
CA GLN A 157 23.65 31.15 14.21
C GLN A 157 24.09 32.28 15.16
N LEU A 158 24.77 31.95 16.27
CA LEU A 158 25.28 32.96 17.20
C LEU A 158 26.39 33.83 16.55
N ARG A 159 27.29 33.22 15.77
CA ARG A 159 28.31 33.91 14.96
C ARG A 159 27.70 34.76 13.83
N GLU A 160 26.63 34.28 13.20
CA GLU A 160 25.83 35.03 12.21
C GLU A 160 25.01 36.19 12.82
N GLY A 161 25.12 36.43 14.12
CA GLY A 161 24.44 37.54 14.80
C GLY A 161 22.99 37.25 15.19
N VAL A 162 22.49 36.04 15.00
CA VAL A 162 21.12 35.65 15.40
C VAL A 162 20.99 35.70 16.93
N ARG A 163 19.89 36.27 17.43
CA ARG A 163 19.58 36.42 18.87
C ARG A 163 18.20 35.89 19.28
N VAL A 164 17.38 35.47 18.32
CA VAL A 164 15.99 35.01 18.54
C VAL A 164 15.77 33.74 17.74
N GLN A 165 15.07 32.76 18.32
CA GLN A 165 14.68 31.54 17.60
C GLN A 165 13.57 31.81 16.57
N LYS A 166 13.54 30.97 15.54
CA LYS A 166 12.40 30.91 14.61
C LYS A 166 11.16 30.35 15.30
N ASP A 167 9.97 30.60 14.76
CA ASP A 167 8.71 30.18 15.40
C ASP A 167 8.59 28.67 15.52
N GLU A 168 9.06 27.91 14.52
CA GLU A 168 9.21 26.45 14.55
C GLU A 168 10.16 25.90 15.64
N ARG A 169 10.87 26.79 16.36
CA ARG A 169 11.85 26.48 17.41
C ARG A 169 11.53 27.11 18.77
N LYS A 170 10.41 27.81 18.92
CA LYS A 170 9.96 28.36 20.20
C LYS A 170 9.26 27.29 21.05
N ARG A 171 9.23 27.49 22.36
CA ARG A 171 8.45 26.67 23.31
C ARG A 171 7.00 26.55 22.84
N GLY A 172 6.48 25.33 22.80
CA GLY A 172 5.14 25.01 22.32
C GLY A 172 5.05 24.68 20.82
N ALA A 173 6.09 24.91 20.02
CA ALA A 173 6.12 24.47 18.62
C ALA A 173 6.02 22.92 18.53
N PRO A 174 5.35 22.37 17.51
CA PRO A 174 5.14 20.93 17.36
C PRO A 174 6.45 20.20 17.04
N VAL A 175 6.61 19.02 17.63
CA VAL A 175 7.76 18.14 17.38
C VAL A 175 7.28 16.85 16.73
N PHE A 176 7.99 16.48 15.67
CA PHE A 176 7.72 15.30 14.87
C PHE A 176 8.78 14.23 15.13
N PHE A 177 8.35 12.98 15.24
CA PHE A 177 9.21 11.80 15.31
C PHE A 177 8.97 10.95 14.06
N GLY A 178 10.03 10.54 13.40
CA GLY A 178 9.93 9.76 12.18
C GLY A 178 11.14 8.89 11.92
N LEU A 179 11.08 8.16 10.82
CA LEU A 179 12.07 7.15 10.50
C LEU A 179 12.58 7.22 9.06
N THR A 180 13.84 6.85 8.91
CA THR A 180 14.50 6.55 7.64
C THR A 180 15.23 5.22 7.75
N PHE A 181 15.59 4.60 6.63
CA PHE A 181 16.34 3.34 6.63
C PHE A 181 17.81 3.61 6.32
N ASP A 182 18.69 3.00 7.10
CA ASP A 182 20.04 2.68 6.67
C ASP A 182 20.00 1.32 5.94
N TYR A 183 20.39 1.30 4.68
CA TYR A 183 20.40 0.10 3.84
C TYR A 183 21.72 -0.68 3.93
N GLU A 184 22.77 -0.08 4.49
CA GLU A 184 24.08 -0.72 4.71
C GLU A 184 24.06 -1.55 6.00
N THR A 185 23.64 -0.95 7.12
CA THR A 185 23.42 -1.70 8.38
C THR A 185 22.06 -2.39 8.45
N GLY A 186 21.14 -2.09 7.53
CA GLY A 186 19.77 -2.63 7.52
C GLY A 186 18.95 -2.23 8.75
N SER A 187 19.12 -0.99 9.24
CA SER A 187 18.56 -0.49 10.49
C SER A 187 17.58 0.67 10.29
N VAL A 188 16.70 0.87 11.28
CA VAL A 188 15.74 1.98 11.30
C VAL A 188 16.33 3.17 12.05
N LEU A 189 16.76 4.19 11.30
CA LEU A 189 17.25 5.45 11.82
C LEU A 189 16.08 6.32 12.28
N TRP A 190 15.96 6.50 13.61
CA TRP A 190 14.95 7.35 14.26
C TRP A 190 15.40 8.81 14.29
N THR A 191 14.55 9.76 13.89
CA THR A 191 14.89 11.20 13.94
C THR A 191 13.77 12.07 14.51
N TRP A 192 14.15 13.10 15.25
CA TRP A 192 13.27 14.13 15.78
C TRP A 192 13.40 15.40 14.93
N ARG A 193 12.27 16.01 14.55
CA ARG A 193 12.20 17.12 13.58
C ARG A 193 11.23 18.21 14.01
N ASP A 194 11.47 19.44 13.55
CA ASP A 194 10.45 20.49 13.49
C ASP A 194 9.54 20.33 12.24
N ASP A 195 8.56 21.22 12.08
CA ASP A 195 7.68 21.25 10.91
C ASP A 195 8.38 21.67 9.59
N LYS A 196 9.65 22.08 9.68
CA LYS A 196 10.54 22.38 8.53
C LYS A 196 11.48 21.21 8.20
N CYS A 197 11.31 20.05 8.85
CA CYS A 197 12.12 18.84 8.70
C CYS A 197 13.61 19.02 9.11
N VAL A 198 13.94 20.00 9.97
CA VAL A 198 15.28 20.21 10.54
C VAL A 198 15.38 19.50 11.89
N GLY A 199 16.56 18.96 12.23
CA GLY A 199 16.77 18.12 13.42
C GLY A 199 16.56 18.84 14.77
N ILE A 200 15.97 18.14 15.73
CA ILE A 200 15.75 18.56 17.13
C ILE A 200 16.44 17.55 18.07
N SER A 201 16.95 17.96 19.24
CA SER A 201 17.27 16.98 20.30
C SER A 201 16.01 16.56 21.05
N SER A 202 15.85 15.27 21.31
CA SER A 202 14.81 14.70 22.19
C SER A 202 14.73 15.39 23.55
N ASP A 203 15.86 15.91 24.05
CA ASP A 203 15.97 16.51 25.38
C ASP A 203 15.14 17.79 25.52
N HIS A 204 14.84 18.48 24.41
CA HIS A 204 13.99 19.67 24.39
C HIS A 204 12.49 19.36 24.19
N VAL A 205 12.11 18.08 24.07
CA VAL A 205 10.74 17.66 23.76
C VAL A 205 9.95 17.35 25.03
N ARG A 206 8.71 17.81 25.09
CA ARG A 206 7.66 17.29 25.98
C ARG A 206 6.71 16.48 25.11
N LEU A 207 6.61 15.17 25.37
CA LEU A 207 5.71 14.28 24.65
C LEU A 207 4.23 14.58 24.96
N ASP A 208 3.36 14.27 24.02
CA ASP A 208 1.90 14.29 24.19
C ASP A 208 1.44 13.11 25.09
N GLU A 209 0.22 13.16 25.60
CA GLU A 209 -0.29 12.15 26.54
C GLU A 209 -0.33 10.74 25.93
N GLY A 210 0.08 9.72 26.69
CA GLY A 210 0.21 8.34 26.23
C GLY A 210 1.46 8.03 25.37
N MET A 211 2.16 9.06 24.89
CA MET A 211 3.39 8.87 24.11
C MET A 211 4.60 8.58 25.01
N ASN A 212 5.30 7.49 24.69
CA ASN A 212 6.55 7.10 25.32
C ASN A 212 7.47 6.44 24.28
N SER A 213 8.72 6.13 24.66
CA SER A 213 9.77 5.59 23.77
C SER A 213 9.35 4.34 22.97
N HIS A 214 8.46 3.51 23.49
CA HIS A 214 7.88 2.36 22.77
C HIS A 214 6.72 2.81 21.85
N THR A 215 5.74 3.55 22.38
CA THR A 215 4.56 4.00 21.62
C THR A 215 4.97 4.83 20.39
N ILE A 216 5.89 5.78 20.50
CA ILE A 216 6.29 6.64 19.37
C ILE A 216 6.94 5.83 18.23
N ARG A 217 7.69 4.77 18.55
CA ARG A 217 8.28 3.88 17.53
C ARG A 217 7.21 3.01 16.88
N ARG A 218 6.28 2.46 17.67
CA ARG A 218 5.13 1.69 17.18
C ARG A 218 4.31 2.51 16.18
N GLU A 219 3.87 3.70 16.56
CA GLU A 219 3.02 4.53 15.70
C GLU A 219 3.79 5.07 14.49
N ALA A 220 5.08 5.41 14.61
CA ALA A 220 5.89 5.83 13.46
C ALA A 220 6.07 4.71 12.42
N MET A 221 6.28 3.46 12.87
CA MET A 221 6.33 2.29 11.98
C MET A 221 4.97 2.03 11.32
N ILE A 222 3.88 2.07 12.08
CA ILE A 222 2.51 1.89 11.54
C ILE A 222 2.19 2.96 10.49
N ASN A 223 2.50 4.23 10.78
CA ASN A 223 2.31 5.34 9.85
C ASN A 223 3.08 5.10 8.55
N TYR A 224 4.40 4.85 8.65
CA TYR A 224 5.25 4.57 7.50
C TYR A 224 4.76 3.39 6.65
N ASP A 225 4.47 2.25 7.29
CA ASP A 225 4.04 1.03 6.59
C ASP A 225 2.66 1.19 5.95
N SER A 226 1.78 1.99 6.56
CA SER A 226 0.45 2.31 6.00
C SER A 226 0.50 3.10 4.69
N PHE A 227 1.54 3.92 4.48
CA PHE A 227 1.74 4.69 3.25
C PHE A 227 2.67 3.99 2.25
N GLU A 228 3.74 3.33 2.72
CA GLU A 228 4.71 2.68 1.84
C GLU A 228 4.12 1.44 1.14
N LEU A 229 3.29 0.66 1.84
CA LEU A 229 2.67 -0.53 1.24
C LEU A 229 1.76 -0.17 0.04
N PRO A 230 0.81 0.78 0.11
CA PRO A 230 0.07 1.26 -1.07
C PRO A 230 0.97 1.91 -2.13
N ARG A 231 1.91 2.77 -1.73
CA ARG A 231 2.81 3.51 -2.64
C ARG A 231 3.60 2.57 -3.55
N ILE A 232 4.23 1.54 -2.99
CA ILE A 232 4.98 0.54 -3.76
C ILE A 232 4.05 -0.38 -4.58
N ARG A 233 2.90 -0.80 -4.02
CA ARG A 233 1.95 -1.68 -4.72
C ARG A 233 1.36 -1.02 -5.96
N GLU A 234 0.92 0.23 -5.87
CA GLU A 234 0.31 0.94 -7.00
C GLU A 234 1.35 1.31 -8.07
N TYR A 235 2.58 1.64 -7.68
CA TYR A 235 3.70 1.80 -8.61
C TYR A 235 3.95 0.50 -9.41
N ASN A 236 4.12 -0.64 -8.73
CA ASN A 236 4.38 -1.93 -9.37
C ASN A 236 3.23 -2.34 -10.31
N LYS A 237 1.98 -2.19 -9.86
CA LYS A 237 0.77 -2.42 -10.66
C LYS A 237 0.75 -1.55 -11.91
N THR A 238 1.03 -0.26 -11.78
CA THR A 238 1.08 0.68 -12.90
C THR A 238 2.20 0.35 -13.89
N LEU A 239 3.38 -0.05 -13.39
CA LEU A 239 4.51 -0.46 -14.23
C LEU A 239 4.15 -1.69 -15.07
N VAL A 240 3.60 -2.73 -14.46
CA VAL A 240 3.24 -3.98 -15.13
C VAL A 240 2.09 -3.79 -16.13
N ILE A 241 1.12 -2.91 -15.83
CA ILE A 241 0.10 -2.48 -16.81
C ILE A 241 0.73 -1.69 -17.97
N ALA A 242 1.71 -0.82 -17.71
CA ALA A 242 2.39 -0.05 -18.76
C ALA A 242 3.20 -0.95 -19.70
N CYS A 243 3.97 -1.91 -19.14
CA CYS A 243 4.67 -2.98 -19.86
C CYS A 243 3.71 -3.75 -20.78
N ALA A 244 2.63 -4.30 -20.22
CA ALA A 244 1.61 -5.04 -20.96
C ALA A 244 0.99 -4.23 -22.11
N ARG A 245 0.67 -2.95 -21.88
CA ARG A 245 0.12 -2.05 -22.90
C ARG A 245 1.08 -1.78 -24.06
N ARG A 246 2.40 -1.71 -23.81
CA ARG A 246 3.40 -1.55 -24.87
C ARG A 246 3.57 -2.84 -25.68
N ALA A 247 3.72 -3.99 -25.01
CA ALA A 247 3.77 -5.30 -25.65
C ALA A 247 2.55 -5.55 -26.56
N ILE A 248 1.32 -5.35 -26.05
CA ILE A 248 0.08 -5.49 -26.83
C ILE A 248 0.04 -4.53 -28.03
N LYS A 249 0.58 -3.32 -27.89
CA LYS A 249 0.63 -2.38 -29.01
C LYS A 249 1.56 -2.88 -30.11
N LYS A 250 2.76 -3.36 -29.77
CA LYS A 250 3.70 -3.96 -30.72
C LYS A 250 3.13 -5.20 -31.41
N TRP A 251 2.53 -6.14 -30.66
CA TRP A 251 1.88 -7.32 -31.24
C TRP A 251 0.74 -6.95 -32.22
N VAL A 252 -0.03 -5.91 -31.90
CA VAL A 252 -1.12 -5.42 -32.76
C VAL A 252 -0.61 -4.66 -33.99
N GLU A 253 0.57 -4.04 -33.91
CA GLU A 253 1.24 -3.41 -35.05
C GLU A 253 1.90 -4.45 -35.97
N ALA A 254 2.57 -5.47 -35.43
CA ALA A 254 3.23 -6.54 -36.19
C ALA A 254 2.25 -7.56 -36.81
N GLY A 255 1.18 -7.92 -36.08
CA GLY A 255 0.31 -9.05 -36.43
C GLY A 255 0.91 -10.41 -36.05
N THR A 256 0.09 -11.47 -36.06
CA THR A 256 0.49 -12.81 -35.57
C THR A 256 1.45 -13.56 -36.50
N GLY A 257 1.66 -13.06 -37.73
CA GLY A 257 2.53 -13.69 -38.74
C GLY A 257 3.98 -13.22 -38.75
N ARG A 258 4.47 -12.57 -37.68
CA ARG A 258 5.84 -12.08 -37.55
C ARG A 258 6.30 -12.22 -36.10
N ASP A 259 7.58 -12.54 -35.90
CA ASP A 259 8.22 -12.33 -34.60
C ASP A 259 8.12 -10.85 -34.20
N CYS A 260 7.95 -10.61 -32.90
CA CYS A 260 7.70 -9.29 -32.35
C CYS A 260 8.64 -9.05 -31.17
N ASP A 261 9.80 -8.45 -31.46
CA ASP A 261 10.84 -8.15 -30.48
C ASP A 261 10.31 -7.21 -29.38
N LEU A 262 10.06 -7.81 -28.22
CA LEU A 262 9.82 -7.09 -26.98
C LEU A 262 11.16 -6.53 -26.48
N GLU A 263 11.19 -5.22 -26.26
CA GLU A 263 12.35 -4.56 -25.68
C GLU A 263 12.45 -4.84 -24.19
N GLN A 264 13.62 -4.56 -23.61
CA GLN A 264 13.75 -4.41 -22.17
C GLN A 264 12.74 -3.40 -21.58
N SER A 265 12.30 -2.42 -22.38
CA SER A 265 11.24 -1.45 -22.02
C SER A 265 9.85 -2.10 -21.88
N ASP A 266 9.58 -3.22 -22.55
CA ASP A 266 8.32 -3.98 -22.44
C ASP A 266 8.31 -4.93 -21.24
N THR A 267 9.45 -5.14 -20.58
CA THR A 267 9.58 -5.97 -19.38
C THR A 267 9.43 -5.15 -18.08
N PRO A 268 8.84 -5.71 -17.01
CA PRO A 268 8.71 -5.04 -15.72
C PRO A 268 10.01 -5.13 -14.89
N SER A 269 11.10 -4.62 -15.44
CA SER A 269 12.46 -4.69 -14.87
C SER A 269 12.66 -3.82 -13.61
N ASN A 270 11.97 -2.68 -13.52
CA ASN A 270 12.15 -1.67 -12.46
C ASN A 270 11.22 -1.83 -11.24
N LEU A 271 10.63 -3.02 -11.04
CA LEU A 271 9.78 -3.33 -9.88
C LEU A 271 10.48 -3.04 -8.55
N LYS A 272 9.71 -2.56 -7.56
CA LYS A 272 10.21 -2.21 -6.22
C LYS A 272 9.68 -3.14 -5.15
N TYR A 273 10.51 -3.48 -4.19
CA TYR A 273 10.15 -4.37 -3.07
C TYR A 273 9.58 -3.52 -1.93
N PRO A 274 8.41 -3.86 -1.36
CA PRO A 274 7.83 -3.12 -0.25
C PRO A 274 8.60 -3.41 1.05
N MET A 275 9.53 -2.52 1.40
CA MET A 275 10.33 -2.63 2.62
C MET A 275 9.59 -1.97 3.79
N THR A 276 9.07 -2.80 4.70
CA THR A 276 8.31 -2.35 5.88
C THR A 276 9.20 -2.10 7.09
N ALA A 277 9.00 -0.95 7.74
CA ALA A 277 9.75 -0.53 8.93
C ALA A 277 9.59 -1.52 10.09
N ALA A 278 8.37 -2.07 10.30
CA ALA A 278 8.14 -3.06 11.35
C ALA A 278 8.93 -4.37 11.16
N VAL A 279 9.23 -4.77 9.92
CA VAL A 279 10.08 -5.94 9.64
C VAL A 279 11.56 -5.59 9.84
N MET A 280 12.01 -4.43 9.35
CA MET A 280 13.39 -3.98 9.52
C MET A 280 13.75 -3.84 11.00
N ALA A 281 12.95 -3.12 11.80
CA ALA A 281 13.21 -2.94 13.23
C ALA A 281 13.19 -4.26 14.02
N ARG A 282 12.35 -5.24 13.62
CA ARG A 282 12.34 -6.57 14.22
C ARG A 282 13.61 -7.35 13.91
N ASP A 283 14.07 -7.31 12.66
CA ASP A 283 15.23 -8.09 12.22
C ASP A 283 16.57 -7.39 12.55
N GLU A 284 16.55 -6.08 12.81
CA GLU A 284 17.56 -5.33 13.56
C GLU A 284 17.59 -5.76 15.04
N GLY A 285 16.45 -5.69 15.75
CA GLY A 285 16.38 -6.06 17.16
C GLY A 285 16.83 -7.51 17.43
N ARG A 286 16.57 -8.44 16.50
CA ARG A 286 17.12 -9.81 16.55
C ARG A 286 18.64 -9.86 16.50
N ARG A 287 19.27 -9.08 15.60
CA ARG A 287 20.73 -9.01 15.47
C ARG A 287 21.37 -8.36 16.70
N LEU A 288 20.77 -7.29 17.23
CA LEU A 288 21.20 -6.67 18.48
C LEU A 288 21.07 -7.63 19.67
N THR A 289 20.00 -8.45 19.72
CA THR A 289 19.83 -9.48 20.77
C THR A 289 20.92 -10.55 20.71
N ALA A 290 21.27 -11.03 19.50
CA ALA A 290 22.33 -12.02 19.32
C ALA A 290 23.71 -11.44 19.72
N ALA A 291 24.06 -10.26 19.20
CA ALA A 291 25.33 -9.60 19.53
C ALA A 291 25.45 -9.26 21.04
N ALA A 292 24.34 -8.98 21.73
CA ALA A 292 24.33 -8.77 23.17
C ALA A 292 24.55 -10.07 23.97
N ALA A 293 24.08 -11.22 23.47
CA ALA A 293 24.36 -12.52 24.08
C ALA A 293 25.84 -12.92 23.88
N GLU A 294 26.35 -12.82 22.66
CA GLU A 294 27.77 -13.04 22.32
C GLU A 294 28.68 -12.13 23.17
N ALA A 295 28.31 -10.87 23.39
CA ALA A 295 29.06 -9.96 24.25
C ALA A 295 28.99 -10.33 25.74
N ALA A 296 27.88 -10.88 26.23
CA ALA A 296 27.74 -11.30 27.62
C ALA A 296 28.59 -12.53 27.95
N GLU A 297 28.56 -13.56 27.10
CA GLU A 297 29.37 -14.79 27.25
C GLU A 297 30.87 -14.46 27.33
N ASN A 298 31.35 -13.50 26.52
CA ASN A 298 32.74 -13.03 26.57
C ASN A 298 33.09 -12.26 27.85
N VAL A 299 32.13 -11.55 28.47
CA VAL A 299 32.36 -10.85 29.76
C VAL A 299 32.39 -11.83 30.93
N GLU A 300 31.56 -12.88 30.91
CA GLU A 300 31.57 -13.93 31.93
C GLU A 300 32.91 -14.70 31.91
N HIS A 301 33.43 -15.07 30.73
CA HIS A 301 34.77 -15.68 30.64
C HIS A 301 35.91 -14.78 31.14
N ILE A 302 35.83 -13.46 30.93
CA ILE A 302 36.83 -12.52 31.48
C ILE A 302 36.74 -12.42 33.01
N ALA A 303 35.58 -12.71 33.61
CA ALA A 303 35.42 -12.72 35.07
C ALA A 303 36.00 -14.00 35.71
N ASP A 304 35.88 -15.15 35.04
CA ASP A 304 36.43 -16.43 35.52
C ASP A 304 37.98 -16.45 35.47
N ASP A 305 38.60 -15.82 34.48
CA ASP A 305 40.07 -15.69 34.34
C ASP A 305 40.74 -14.76 35.39
N ILE A 306 39.97 -14.22 36.35
CA ILE A 306 40.43 -13.24 37.36
C ILE A 306 40.48 -13.83 38.80
N ILE A 307 40.10 -15.11 38.99
CA ILE A 307 40.00 -15.79 40.30
C ILE A 307 41.10 -16.86 40.49
#